data_AF-A0A076H3J0-F1
#
_entry.id   AF-A0A076H3J0-F1
#
_cell.length_a   1.000
_cell.length_b   1.000
_cell.length_c   1.000
_cell.angle_alpha   90.00
_cell.angle_beta   90.00
_cell.angle_gamma   90.00
#
_symmetry.space_group_name_H-M   'P 1'
#
loop_
_entity.id
_entity.type
_entity.pdbx_description
1 polymer ?
#
loop_
_entity_poly.entity_id
_entity_poly.type
_entity_poly.pdbx_seq_one_letter_code
_entity_poly.pdbx_strand_id
1 'polypeptide(L)' 'MLDPYDLVLLVDGDLQTLTIQAHGHQEAWELARRRFDDKVRAVVYRGDDPPELQDHR' A
#
# COMPACT_ATOMS: atom_id res chain seq x y z
N MET A 1 13.34 6.86 -6.45
CA MET A 1 12.10 7.53 -6.86
C MET A 1 11.02 7.13 -5.87
N LEU A 2 10.01 7.96 -5.63
CA LEU A 2 8.85 7.58 -4.84
C LEU A 2 7.72 7.23 -5.80
N ASP A 3 7.00 6.17 -5.48
CA ASP A 3 5.87 5.66 -6.25
C ASP A 3 4.56 5.81 -5.47
N PRO A 4 3.43 5.98 -6.17
CA PRO A 4 2.12 6.08 -5.56
C PRO A 4 1.59 4.71 -5.13
N TYR A 5 1.16 4.59 -3.87
CA TYR A 5 0.46 3.43 -3.35
C TYR A 5 -0.86 3.82 -2.68
N ASP A 6 -1.89 3.01 -2.90
CA ASP A 6 -3.17 3.11 -2.21
C ASP A 6 -3.21 2.16 -1.02
N LEU A 7 -3.46 2.74 0.16
CA LEU A 7 -3.75 2.01 1.37
C LEU A 7 -5.26 1.78 1.45
N VAL A 8 -5.67 0.51 1.50
CA VAL A 8 -7.05 0.13 1.77
C VAL A 8 -7.18 -0.11 3.27
N LEU A 9 -7.98 0.70 3.95
CA LEU A 9 -8.18 0.69 5.39
C LEU A 9 -9.62 0.27 5.71
N LEU A 10 -9.82 -0.49 6.78
CA LEU A 10 -11.14 -0.73 7.37
C LEU A 10 -11.31 0.16 8.60
N VAL A 11 -12.23 1.12 8.54
CA VAL A 11 -12.52 2.08 9.61
C VAL A 11 -14.02 2.07 9.87
N ASP A 12 -14.41 1.75 11.10
CA ASP A 12 -15.82 1.69 11.53
C ASP A 12 -16.72 0.79 10.66
N GLY A 13 -16.13 -0.24 10.05
CA GLY A 13 -16.83 -1.17 9.15
C GLY A 13 -16.81 -0.77 7.68
N ASP A 14 -16.34 0.43 7.36
CA ASP A 14 -16.24 0.94 5.99
C ASP A 14 -14.82 0.87 5.44
N LEU A 15 -14.72 0.59 4.14
CA LEU A 15 -13.46 0.64 3.42
C LEU A 15 -13.14 2.08 3.01
N GLN A 16 -11.99 2.57 3.45
CA GLN A 16 -11.44 3.86 3.04
C GLN A 16 -10.14 3.67 2.27
N THR A 17 -9.87 4.54 1.31
CA THR A 17 -8.64 4.54 0.54
C THR A 17 -7.85 5.80 0.80
N LEU A 18 -6.56 5.66 1.07
CA LEU A 18 -5.63 6.78 1.24
C LEU A 18 -4.37 6.55 0.41
N THR A 19 -3.98 7.54 -0.37
CA THR A 19 -2.80 7.46 -1.23
C THR A 19 -1.56 7.97 -0.50
N ILE A 20 -0.47 7.22 -0.58
CA ILE A 20 0.85 7.58 -0.06
C ILE A 20 1.91 7.50 -1.15
N GLN A 21 3.10 8.03 -0.85
CA GLN A 21 4.30 7.91 -1.68
C GLN A 21 5.33 7.08 -0.90
N ALA A 22 5.90 6.06 -1.55
CA ALA A 22 6.91 5.18 -0.95
C ALA A 22 7.91 4.68 -2.00
N HIS A 23 9.10 4.26 -1.58
CA HIS A 23 10.14 3.69 -2.45
C HIS A 23 9.83 2.28 -2.93
N GLY A 24 8.78 1.65 -2.42
CA GLY A 24 8.41 0.28 -2.78
C GLY A 24 7.26 -0.24 -1.95
N HIS A 25 6.71 -1.38 -2.37
CA HIS A 25 5.57 -2.01 -1.71
C HIS A 25 5.86 -2.36 -0.24
N GLN A 26 7.06 -2.87 0.07
CA GLN A 26 7.44 -3.20 1.44
C GLN A 26 7.43 -1.96 2.35
N GLU A 27 8.04 -0.86 1.91
CA GLU A 27 8.04 0.38 2.69
C GLU A 27 6.62 0.93 2.86
N ALA A 28 5.80 0.90 1.80
CA ALA A 28 4.40 1.29 1.87
C ALA A 28 3.62 0.47 2.91
N TRP A 29 3.85 -0.85 2.96
CA TRP A 29 3.26 -1.74 3.96
C TRP A 29 3.73 -1.43 5.39
N GLU A 30 5.03 -1.22 5.59
CA GLU A 30 5.59 -0.89 6.90
C GLU A 30 5.08 0.46 7.42
N LEU A 31 5.01 1.48 6.56
CA LEU A 31 4.46 2.79 6.89
C LEU A 31 2.97 2.69 7.25
N ALA A 32 2.20 1.93 6.48
CA ALA A 32 0.78 1.70 6.73
C ALA A 32 0.56 1.02 8.09
N ARG A 33 1.29 -0.07 8.37
CA ARG A 33 1.21 -0.80 9.65
C ARG A 33 1.64 0.06 10.83
N ARG A 34 2.71 0.86 10.71
CA ARG A 34 3.13 1.78 11.79
C ARG A 34 2.09 2.84 12.11
N ARG A 35 1.34 3.30 11.10
CA ARG A 35 0.41 4.44 11.26
C ARG A 35 -1.03 4.05 11.58
N PHE A 36 -1.49 2.92 11.03
CA PHE A 36 -2.89 2.48 11.08
C PHE A 36 -3.07 1.08 11.69
N ASP A 37 -1.97 0.42 12.05
CA ASP A 37 -1.93 -0.89 12.71
C ASP A 37 -2.81 -1.94 12.04
N ASP A 38 -3.84 -2.42 12.74
CA ASP A 38 -4.73 -3.51 12.35
C ASP A 38 -5.81 -3.11 11.34
N LYS A 39 -5.91 -1.80 11.04
CA LYS A 39 -6.88 -1.27 10.09
C LYS A 39 -6.47 -1.49 8.63
N VAL A 40 -5.19 -1.73 8.35
CA VAL A 40 -4.69 -1.94 6.98
C VAL A 40 -5.15 -3.28 6.44
N ARG A 41 -5.84 -3.28 5.30
CA ARG A 41 -6.32 -4.48 4.60
C ARG A 41 -5.53 -4.81 3.35
N ALA A 42 -5.07 -3.79 2.64
CA ALA A 42 -4.23 -3.97 1.46
C ALA A 42 -3.37 -2.73 1.21
N VAL A 43 -2.28 -2.93 0.48
CA VAL A 43 -1.49 -1.89 -0.15
C VAL A 43 -1.44 -2.19 -1.64
N VAL A 44 -1.82 -1.25 -2.46
CA VAL A 44 -1.97 -1.43 -3.91
C VAL A 44 -1.09 -0.42 -4.62
N TYR A 45 -0.27 -0.88 -5.56
CA TYR A 45 0.49 0.02 -6.42
C TYR A 45 -0.45 0.74 -7.38
N ARG A 46 -0.37 2.08 -7.46
CA ARG A 46 -1.27 2.91 -8.29
C ARG A 46 -0.65 3.32 -9.63
N GLY A 47 0.65 3.09 -9.85
CA GLY A 47 1.28 3.50 -11.10
C GLY A 47 0.69 2.78 -12.33
N ASP A 48 0.81 3.43 -13.49
CA ASP A 48 0.22 2.98 -14.76
C ASP A 48 0.84 1.66 -15.29
N ASP A 49 2.06 1.34 -14.86
CA ASP A 49 2.73 0.08 -15.17
C ASP A 49 2.83 -0.80 -13.92
N PRO A 50 2.16 -1.97 -13.86
CA PRO A 50 2.33 -2.87 -12.73
C PRO A 50 3.82 -3.23 -12.60
N PRO A 51 4.39 -3.21 -11.38
CA PRO A 51 5.78 -3.61 -11.19
C PRO A 51 5.96 -5.02 -11.75
N GLU A 52 7.03 -5.25 -12.52
CA GLU A 52 7.35 -6.57 -13.04
C GLU A 52 7.37 -7.55 -11.87
N LEU A 53 6.46 -8.53 -11.89
CA LEU A 53 6.45 -9.61 -10.92
C LEU A 53 7.72 -10.43 -11.13
N GLN A 54 8.76 -10.15 -10.34
CA GLN A 54 9.93 -11.02 -10.25
C GLN A 54 9.50 -12.28 -9.51
N ASP A 55 9.22 -13.32 -10.28
CA ASP A 55 8.97 -14.66 -9.79
C ASP A 55 10.27 -15.17 -9.15
N HIS A 56 10.38 -15.06 -7.82
CA HIS A 56 11.49 -15.65 -7.06
C HIS A 56 11.29 -17.17 -7.01
N ARG A 57 11.71 -17.83 -8.09
CA ARG A 57 11.75 -19.28 -8.21
C ARG A 57 13.01 -19.88 -7.58
#